data_AF-A0A814IXI0-F1
#
_entry.id   AF-A0A814IXI0-F1
#
_cell.length_a   1.000
_cell.length_b   1.000
_cell.length_c   1.000
_cell.angle_alpha   90.00
_cell.angle_beta   90.00
_cell.angle_gamma   90.00
#
_symmetry.space_group_name_H-M   'P 1'
#
loop_
_entity.id
_entity.type
_entity.pdbx_description
1 polymer ?
#
loop_
_entity_poly.entity_id
_entity_poly.type
_entity_poly.pdbx_seq_one_letter_code
_entity_poly.pdbx_strand_id
1 'polypeptide(L)'
;MMEMRDMAILCNIGSGQTEIDVVWLKANAVKIENVKPQVDIYHLPSGRSIILPADGHVVNLSCAHGNLSIVMSNSFSNQVLAQIQLFTKKGQYSVGIHTLPKTLDEEVALAH
;
A
#
# COMPACT_ATOMS: atom_id res chain seq x y z
N MET A 1 9.92 2.09 -18.38
CA MET A 1 8.56 2.64 -18.62
C MET A 1 8.31 3.02 -20.09
N MET A 2 9.32 3.39 -20.88
CA MET A 2 9.16 3.77 -22.31
C MET A 2 8.52 2.69 -23.22
N GLU A 3 8.68 1.42 -22.88
CA GLU A 3 8.17 0.30 -23.68
C GLU A 3 6.70 -0.05 -23.39
N MET A 4 6.08 0.59 -22.39
CA MET A 4 4.67 0.32 -22.06
C MET A 4 3.78 0.70 -23.26
N ARG A 5 2.65 -0.01 -23.37
CA ARG A 5 1.63 0.32 -24.38
C ARG A 5 1.07 1.71 -24.08
N ASP A 6 0.62 2.38 -25.13
CA ASP A 6 -0.05 3.67 -24.97
C ASP A 6 -1.26 3.54 -24.04
N MET A 7 -1.43 4.52 -23.16
CA MET A 7 -2.46 4.60 -22.12
C MET A 7 -2.44 3.43 -21.11
N ALA A 8 -1.28 2.79 -20.91
CA ALA A 8 -1.14 1.78 -19.86
C ALA A 8 -1.34 2.41 -18.46
N ILE A 9 -2.09 1.72 -17.59
CA ILE A 9 -2.22 2.07 -16.18
C ILE A 9 -1.10 1.37 -15.41
N LEU A 10 -0.26 2.16 -14.75
CA LEU A 10 0.80 1.68 -13.87
C LEU A 10 0.47 2.10 -12.43
N CYS A 11 0.38 1.17 -11.49
CA CYS A 11 0.07 1.47 -10.09
C CYS A 11 0.87 0.59 -9.13
N ASN A 12 0.98 1.06 -7.89
CA ASN A 12 1.63 0.38 -6.79
C ASN A 12 0.62 0.06 -5.69
N ILE A 13 0.71 -1.14 -5.12
CA ILE A 13 -0.10 -1.58 -3.97
C ILE A 13 0.78 -1.99 -2.77
N GLY A 14 2.09 -2.02 -2.95
CA GLY A 14 3.03 -2.32 -1.89
C GLY A 14 3.22 -1.15 -0.93
N SER A 15 3.96 -1.43 0.14
CA SER A 15 4.21 -0.46 1.22
C SER A 15 5.33 0.53 0.87
N GLY A 16 6.19 0.20 -0.11
CA GLY A 16 7.32 1.02 -0.52
C GLY A 16 6.92 2.06 -1.57
N GLN A 17 7.53 3.24 -1.50
CA GLN A 17 7.34 4.31 -2.50
C GLN A 17 8.32 4.21 -3.69
N THR A 18 9.24 3.25 -3.64
CA THR A 18 10.33 3.10 -4.62
C THR A 18 10.10 1.94 -5.60
N GLU A 19 8.94 1.28 -5.55
CA GLU A 19 8.60 0.17 -6.44
C GLU A 19 8.41 0.64 -7.88
N ILE A 20 7.97 1.90 -8.06
CA ILE A 20 7.93 2.61 -9.33
C ILE A 20 8.93 3.76 -9.26
N ASP A 21 9.79 3.88 -10.27
CA ASP A 21 10.72 5.00 -10.39
C ASP A 21 10.00 6.27 -10.89
N VAL A 22 9.15 6.83 -10.03
CA VAL A 22 8.35 8.03 -10.33
C VAL A 22 9.25 9.25 -10.54
N VAL A 23 10.42 9.30 -9.88
CA VAL A 23 11.41 10.36 -10.07
C VAL A 23 11.90 10.38 -11.50
N TRP A 24 12.33 9.23 -12.03
CA TRP A 24 12.70 9.10 -13.43
C TRP A 24 11.53 9.44 -14.36
N LEU A 25 10.32 8.97 -14.04
CA LEU A 25 9.15 9.22 -14.89
C LEU A 25 8.83 10.72 -15.00
N LYS A 26 8.85 11.46 -13.87
CA LYS A 26 8.68 12.92 -13.84
C LYS A 26 9.77 13.65 -14.60
N ALA A 27 11.02 13.20 -14.49
CA ALA A 27 12.16 13.81 -15.16
C ALA A 27 12.17 13.59 -16.69
N ASN A 28 11.53 12.52 -17.18
CA ASN A 28 11.58 12.12 -18.59
C ASN A 28 10.25 12.30 -19.34
N ALA A 29 9.16 12.65 -18.66
CA ALA A 29 7.90 12.97 -19.32
C ALA A 29 7.96 14.34 -20.02
N VAL A 30 7.36 14.42 -21.21
CA VAL A 30 7.26 15.69 -21.96
C VAL A 30 6.15 16.59 -21.42
N LYS A 31 5.12 15.99 -20.83
CA LYS A 31 3.97 16.67 -20.22
C LYS A 31 3.40 15.78 -19.13
N ILE A 32 3.01 16.39 -18.02
CA ILE A 32 2.21 15.74 -16.98
C ILE A 32 0.85 16.44 -16.97
N GLU A 33 -0.21 15.65 -17.08
CA GLU A 33 -1.59 16.14 -17.12
C GLU A 33 -2.39 15.54 -15.96
N ASN A 34 -2.86 16.39 -15.05
CA ASN A 34 -3.72 15.95 -13.98
C ASN A 34 -5.16 15.76 -14.50
N VAL A 35 -5.70 14.55 -14.34
CA VAL A 35 -7.07 14.21 -14.76
C VAL A 35 -8.06 14.48 -13.64
N LYS A 36 -7.67 14.08 -12.43
CA LYS A 36 -8.43 14.25 -11.19
C LYS A 36 -7.49 14.08 -9.98
N PRO A 37 -7.95 14.30 -8.75
CA PRO A 37 -7.15 13.98 -7.57
C PRO A 37 -6.57 12.56 -7.65
N GLN A 38 -5.26 12.45 -7.39
CA GLN A 38 -4.49 11.20 -7.40
C GLN A 38 -4.47 10.46 -8.75
N VAL A 39 -4.75 11.10 -9.88
CA VAL A 39 -4.57 10.48 -11.20
C VAL A 39 -3.95 11.46 -12.18
N ASP A 40 -2.74 11.12 -12.62
CA ASP A 40 -1.98 11.89 -13.60
C ASP A 40 -1.71 11.05 -14.85
N ILE A 41 -1.61 11.71 -16.00
CA ILE A 41 -1.15 11.14 -17.26
C ILE A 41 0.23 11.72 -17.57
N TYR A 42 1.21 10.82 -17.74
CA TYR A 42 2.56 11.13 -18.15
C TYR A 42 2.70 10.87 -19.64
N HIS A 43 2.81 11.94 -20.42
CA HIS A 43 3.09 11.87 -21.86
C HIS A 43 4.59 11.69 -22.06
N LEU A 44 5.00 10.68 -22.83
CA LEU A 44 6.41 10.32 -23.03
C LEU A 44 6.95 10.83 -24.38
N PRO A 45 8.29 10.99 -24.51
CA PRO A 45 8.91 11.38 -25.78
C PRO A 45 8.60 10.45 -26.96
N SER A 46 8.23 9.19 -26.69
CA SER A 46 7.83 8.21 -27.71
C SER A 46 6.46 8.49 -28.34
N GLY A 47 5.72 9.49 -27.85
CA GLY A 47 4.33 9.75 -28.24
C GLY A 47 3.30 8.86 -27.54
N ARG A 48 3.75 7.95 -26.66
CA ARG A 48 2.88 7.13 -25.79
C ARG A 48 2.66 7.81 -24.45
N SER A 49 1.59 7.40 -23.76
CA SER A 49 1.22 7.93 -22.45
C SER A 49 1.07 6.82 -21.39
N ILE A 50 1.32 7.17 -20.14
CA ILE A 50 1.11 6.30 -18.97
C ILE A 50 0.14 7.00 -18.02
N ILE A 51 -0.88 6.28 -17.54
CA ILE A 51 -1.75 6.72 -16.45
C ILE A 51 -1.12 6.23 -15.15
N LEU A 52 -0.78 7.15 -14.25
CA LEU A 52 -0.21 6.87 -12.94
C LEU A 52 -1.18 7.33 -11.84
N PRO A 53 -1.94 6.40 -11.25
CA PRO A 53 -2.68 6.67 -10.02
C PRO A 53 -1.73 6.85 -8.84
N ALA A 54 -2.17 7.67 -7.88
CA ALA A 54 -1.55 7.88 -6.57
C ALA A 54 -0.07 8.30 -6.62
N ASP A 55 0.43 8.85 -7.73
CA ASP A 55 1.85 9.20 -7.89
C ASP A 55 2.80 8.04 -7.50
N GLY A 56 2.38 6.79 -7.77
CA GLY A 56 3.12 5.58 -7.41
C GLY A 56 3.07 5.18 -5.92
N HIS A 57 2.25 5.85 -5.11
CA HIS A 57 1.92 5.41 -3.75
C HIS A 57 0.84 4.31 -3.75
N VAL A 58 0.55 3.78 -2.56
CA VAL A 58 -0.41 2.69 -2.31
C VAL A 58 -1.83 3.02 -2.82
N VAL A 59 -2.17 2.45 -3.96
CA VAL A 59 -3.31 2.90 -4.77
C VAL A 59 -4.67 2.69 -4.10
N ASN A 60 -4.87 1.62 -3.34
CA ASN A 60 -6.17 1.35 -2.72
C ASN A 60 -6.52 2.33 -1.59
N LEU A 61 -5.51 2.89 -0.90
CA LEU A 61 -5.69 3.89 0.13
C LEU A 61 -5.73 5.30 -0.44
N SER A 62 -4.93 5.58 -1.47
CA SER A 62 -4.84 6.92 -2.06
C SER A 62 -5.99 7.23 -3.03
N CYS A 63 -6.48 6.24 -3.78
CA CYS A 63 -7.52 6.44 -4.78
C CYS A 63 -8.90 5.90 -4.35
N ALA A 64 -8.99 5.26 -3.19
CA ALA A 64 -10.22 4.69 -2.64
C ALA A 64 -10.17 4.67 -1.10
N HIS A 65 -10.91 3.75 -0.47
CA HIS A 65 -11.09 3.70 0.98
C HIS A 65 -10.30 2.54 1.65
N GLY A 66 -9.31 1.96 0.96
CA GLY A 66 -8.53 0.84 1.47
C GLY A 66 -9.33 -0.45 1.61
N ASN A 67 -8.94 -1.26 2.60
CA ASN A 67 -9.64 -2.50 2.92
C ASN A 67 -10.95 -2.20 3.68
N LEU A 68 -11.96 -3.05 3.46
CA LEU A 68 -13.24 -2.96 4.17
C LEU A 68 -13.04 -3.05 5.69
N SER A 69 -13.93 -2.41 6.46
CA SER A 69 -13.87 -2.41 7.93
C SER A 69 -13.85 -3.82 8.53
N ILE A 70 -14.59 -4.77 7.96
CA ILE A 70 -14.58 -6.19 8.41
C ILE A 70 -13.24 -6.88 8.19
N VAL A 71 -12.52 -6.55 7.11
CA VAL A 71 -11.17 -7.07 6.86
C VAL A 71 -10.19 -6.43 7.84
N MET A 72 -10.30 -5.11 8.05
CA MET A 72 -9.47 -4.39 9.01
C MET A 72 -9.75 -4.77 10.48
N SER A 73 -10.96 -5.22 10.79
CA SER A 73 -11.37 -5.69 12.12
C SER A 73 -10.48 -6.84 12.60
N ASN A 74 -10.16 -7.79 11.72
CA ASN A 74 -9.23 -8.88 12.00
C ASN A 74 -7.82 -8.35 12.33
N SER A 75 -7.28 -7.49 11.46
CA SER A 75 -5.95 -6.90 11.62
C SER A 75 -5.83 -6.06 12.90
N PHE A 76 -6.82 -5.22 13.20
CA PHE A 76 -6.80 -4.36 14.38
C PHE A 76 -7.03 -5.13 15.67
N SER A 77 -7.84 -6.19 15.66
CA SER A 77 -7.97 -7.10 16.81
C SER A 77 -6.61 -7.72 17.15
N ASN A 78 -5.89 -8.24 16.15
CA ASN A 78 -4.54 -8.76 16.35
C ASN A 78 -3.57 -7.70 16.89
N GLN A 79 -3.59 -6.48 16.34
CA GLN A 79 -2.72 -5.40 16.86
C GLN A 79 -3.03 -5.06 18.32
N VAL A 80 -4.31 -4.97 18.71
CA VAL A 80 -4.71 -4.68 20.10
C VAL A 80 -4.31 -5.82 21.03
N LEU A 81 -4.51 -7.08 20.65
CA LEU A 81 -4.07 -8.23 21.43
C LEU A 81 -2.55 -8.25 21.61
N ALA A 82 -1.79 -7.90 20.56
CA ALA A 82 -0.34 -7.76 20.67
C ALA A 82 0.07 -6.65 21.66
N GLN A 83 -0.61 -5.50 21.64
CA GLN A 83 -0.36 -4.42 22.60
C GLN A 83 -0.68 -4.86 24.04
N ILE A 84 -1.78 -5.57 24.26
CA ILE A 84 -2.14 -6.13 25.57
C ILE A 84 -1.07 -7.11 26.06
N GLN A 85 -0.59 -8.01 25.19
CA GLN A 85 0.48 -8.97 25.52
C GLN A 85 1.76 -8.25 25.95
N LEU A 86 2.22 -7.27 25.17
CA LEU A 86 3.43 -6.50 25.48
C LEU A 86 3.30 -5.69 26.78
N PHE A 87 2.13 -5.11 27.03
CA PHE A 87 1.90 -4.28 28.21
C PHE A 87 1.75 -5.10 29.50
N THR A 88 1.00 -6.20 29.45
CA THR A 88 0.65 -6.99 30.65
C THR A 88 1.66 -8.08 30.99
N LYS A 89 2.43 -8.57 30.02
CA LYS A 89 3.42 -9.65 30.19
C LYS A 89 4.86 -9.15 30.08
N LYS A 90 5.16 -8.04 30.74
CA LYS A 90 6.51 -7.45 30.76
C LYS A 90 7.55 -8.48 31.21
N GLY A 91 8.68 -8.53 30.51
CA GLY A 91 9.78 -9.45 30.79
C GLY A 91 9.61 -10.87 30.22
N GLN A 92 8.46 -11.21 29.61
CA GLN A 92 8.26 -12.51 28.97
C GLN A 92 8.74 -12.57 27.51
N TYR A 93 8.99 -11.41 26.90
CA TYR A 93 9.49 -11.31 25.53
C TYR A 93 10.95 -10.84 25.55
N SER A 94 11.86 -11.64 25.01
CA SER A 94 13.23 -11.22 24.73
C SER A 94 13.26 -10.20 23.59
N VAL A 95 14.35 -9.43 23.47
CA VAL A 95 14.54 -8.57 22.28
C VAL A 95 14.57 -9.47 21.03
N GLY A 96 13.69 -9.20 20.07
CA GLY A 96 13.55 -10.00 18.87
C GLY A 96 12.17 -9.85 18.23
N ILE A 97 11.97 -10.62 17.16
CA ILE A 97 10.68 -10.70 16.45
C ILE A 97 9.88 -11.83 17.07
N HIS A 98 8.64 -11.54 17.46
CA HIS A 98 7.69 -12.50 18.01
C HIS A 98 6.41 -12.47 17.21
N THR A 99 5.74 -13.61 17.13
CA THR A 99 4.39 -13.73 16.57
C THR A 99 3.40 -13.93 17.71
N LEU A 100 2.15 -13.51 17.50
CA LEU A 100 1.09 -13.86 18.45
C LEU A 100 0.95 -15.40 18.53
N PRO A 101 0.60 -15.94 19.70
CA PRO A 101 0.24 -17.36 19.81
C PRO A 101 -0.95 -17.69 18.91
N LYS A 102 -0.91 -18.87 18.27
CA LYS A 102 -1.97 -19.39 17.39
C LYS A 102 -3.37 -19.32 18.02
N THR A 103 -3.47 -19.52 19.33
CA THR A 103 -4.75 -19.46 20.06
C THR A 103 -5.40 -18.09 20.00
N LEU A 104 -4.62 -17.00 19.93
CA LEU A 104 -5.17 -15.64 19.79
C LEU A 104 -5.65 -15.38 18.35
N ASP A 105 -4.95 -15.92 17.34
CA ASP A 105 -5.43 -15.85 15.96
C ASP A 105 -6.76 -16.61 15.80
N GLU A 106 -6.89 -17.78 16.43
CA GLU A 106 -8.14 -18.56 16.47
C GLU A 106 -9.27 -17.83 17.20
N GLU A 107 -8.97 -17.11 18.29
CA GLU A 107 -9.94 -16.28 19.01
C GLU A 107 -10.46 -15.13 18.14
N VAL A 108 -9.57 -14.45 17.41
CA VAL A 108 -9.98 -13.42 16.44
C VAL A 108 -10.84 -14.02 15.34
N ALA A 109 -10.47 -15.19 14.80
CA ALA A 109 -11.28 -15.87 13.78
C ALA A 109 -12.68 -16.27 14.30
N LEU A 110 -12.81 -16.71 15.55
CA LEU A 110 -14.11 -17.05 16.16
C LEU A 110 -15.01 -15.84 16.41
N ALA A 111 -14.44 -14.64 16.52
CA ALA A 111 -15.17 -13.40 16.80
C ALA A 111 -15.76 -12.72 15.55
N HIS A 112 -15.50 -13.25 14.35
CA HIS A 112 -15.95 -12.70 13.05
C HIS A 112 -16.77 -13.73 12.28
#